data_AF-A0A2P2IGU8-F1
#
_entry.id   AF-A0A2P2IGU8-F1
#
_cell.length_a   1.000
_cell.length_b   1.000
_cell.length_c   1.000
_cell.angle_alpha   90.00
_cell.angle_beta   90.00
_cell.angle_gamma   90.00
#
_symmetry.space_group_name_H-M   'P 1'
#
loop_
_entity.id
_entity.type
_entity.pdbx_description
1 polymer ?
#
loop_
_entity_poly.entity_id
_entity_poly.type
_entity_poly.pdbx_seq_one_letter_code
_entity_poly.pdbx_strand_id
1 'polypeptide(L)'
;ISDSSQVMVRFYLSSAYVTSSLTAEVVTSYTTARGAPRVIRTQLELPLRLVVKASTPNKEADHKITISTNKPAVNLPELFPEFGLDSSLSSTGVGLQHYTGPLVTVLSSR
;
A
#
# COMPACT_ATOMS: atom_id res chain seq x y z
N ILE A 1 11.47 -19.94 30.69
CA ILE A 1 10.21 -20.16 29.96
C ILE A 1 9.77 -18.80 29.46
N SER A 2 9.89 -18.51 28.17
CA SER A 2 9.38 -17.26 27.61
C SER A 2 7.93 -17.52 27.24
N ASP A 3 7.01 -16.99 28.04
CA ASP A 3 5.59 -17.09 27.74
C ASP A 3 5.29 -16.17 26.54
N SER A 4 4.72 -16.73 25.47
CA SER A 4 4.38 -15.98 24.26
C SER A 4 2.88 -15.76 24.23
N SER A 5 2.45 -14.50 24.29
CA SER A 5 1.05 -14.10 24.09
C SER A 5 0.88 -13.51 22.69
N GLN A 6 -0.19 -13.92 22.01
CA GLN A 6 -0.53 -13.44 20.67
C GLN A 6 -1.95 -12.89 20.65
N VAL A 7 -2.16 -11.81 19.90
CA VAL A 7 -3.47 -11.19 19.66
C VAL A 7 -3.68 -11.07 18.16
N MET A 8 -4.83 -11.52 17.66
CA MET A 8 -5.19 -11.39 16.25
C MET A 8 -5.86 -10.05 16.01
N VAL A 9 -5.36 -9.30 15.03
CA VAL A 9 -5.89 -8.01 14.60
C VAL A 9 -6.23 -8.08 13.11
N ARG A 10 -7.29 -7.39 12.68
CA ARG A 10 -7.70 -7.27 11.27
C ARG A 10 -7.80 -5.81 10.88
N PHE A 11 -7.31 -5.51 9.68
CA PHE A 11 -7.42 -4.20 9.06
C PHE A 11 -8.39 -4.28 7.89
N TYR A 12 -9.33 -3.35 7.84
CA TYR A 12 -10.31 -3.22 6.75
C TYR A 12 -10.77 -1.77 6.64
N LEU A 13 -11.20 -1.37 5.46
CA LEU A 13 -11.79 -0.05 5.24
C LEU A 13 -13.22 -0.06 5.80
N SER A 14 -13.51 0.80 6.78
CA SER A 14 -14.82 0.82 7.47
C SER A 14 -15.82 1.79 6.83
N SER A 15 -15.36 2.78 6.06
CA SER A 15 -16.21 3.80 5.45
C SER A 15 -15.59 4.35 4.17
N ALA A 16 -16.37 5.14 3.44
CA ALA A 16 -15.94 5.75 2.18
C ALA A 16 -15.08 7.00 2.42
N TYR A 17 -13.79 6.79 2.64
CA TYR A 17 -12.79 7.87 2.68
C TYR A 17 -11.49 7.42 2.03
N VAL A 18 -10.71 8.37 1.51
CA VAL A 18 -9.38 8.09 0.97
C VAL A 18 -8.38 8.04 2.13
N THR A 19 -7.76 6.89 2.34
CA THR A 19 -6.71 6.72 3.35
C THR A 19 -5.46 7.51 2.98
N SER A 20 -4.92 8.29 3.93
CA SER A 20 -3.69 9.07 3.75
C SER A 20 -2.42 8.24 3.88
N SER A 21 -2.45 7.11 4.59
CA SER A 21 -1.32 6.22 4.80
C SER A 21 -1.77 4.78 4.99
N LEU A 22 -0.92 3.84 4.56
CA LEU A 22 -1.03 2.41 4.81
C LEU A 22 -0.06 1.93 5.91
N THR A 23 0.56 2.84 6.64
CA THR A 23 1.39 2.50 7.81
C THR A 23 0.51 2.28 9.03
N ALA A 24 0.64 1.14 9.68
CA ALA A 24 0.08 0.88 11.01
C ALA A 24 1.21 0.80 12.04
N GLU A 25 0.94 1.27 13.26
CA GLU A 25 1.88 1.25 14.36
C GLU A 25 1.30 0.48 15.55
N VAL A 26 2.07 -0.46 16.07
CA VAL A 26 1.78 -1.20 17.30
C VAL A 26 2.65 -0.61 18.40
N VAL A 27 2.00 -0.12 19.46
CA VAL A 27 2.67 0.47 20.62
C VAL A 27 2.43 -0.42 21.83
N THR A 28 3.52 -0.94 22.40
CA THR A 28 3.48 -1.80 23.58
C THR A 28 4.08 -1.07 24.77
N SER A 29 3.27 -0.78 25.78
CA SER A 29 3.72 -0.23 27.06
C SER A 29 3.76 -1.33 28.12
N TYR A 30 4.85 -1.39 28.89
CA TYR A 30 5.00 -2.36 29.98
C TYR A 30 5.87 -1.81 31.10
N THR A 31 5.78 -2.43 32.27
CA THR A 31 6.60 -2.09 33.43
C THR A 31 7.64 -3.18 33.63
N THR A 32 8.91 -2.80 33.78
CA THR A 32 9.98 -3.75 34.06
C THR A 32 9.85 -4.34 35.47
N ALA A 33 10.53 -5.45 35.74
CA ALA A 33 10.58 -6.04 37.09
C ALA A 33 11.08 -5.08 38.18
N ARG A 34 11.81 -4.01 37.79
CA ARG A 34 12.29 -2.95 38.71
C ARG A 34 11.32 -1.76 38.83
N GLY A 35 10.11 -1.85 38.28
CA GLY A 35 9.08 -0.82 38.35
C GLY A 35 9.21 0.31 37.32
N ALA A 36 10.24 0.32 36.47
CA ALA A 36 10.39 1.37 35.45
C ALA A 36 9.47 1.12 34.25
N PRO A 37 8.67 2.10 33.79
CA PRO A 37 7.84 1.98 32.60
C PRO A 37 8.70 2.02 31.33
N ARG A 38 8.29 1.26 30.32
CA ARG A 38 8.94 1.16 29.01
C ARG A 38 7.87 1.15 27.92
N VAL A 39 8.26 1.61 26.73
CA VAL A 39 7.42 1.62 25.53
C VAL A 39 8.24 1.10 24.36
N ILE A 40 7.69 0.16 23.61
CA ILE A 40 8.20 -0.33 22.34
C ILE A 40 7.21 0.07 21.25
N ARG A 41 7.71 0.47 20.08
CA ARG A 41 6.92 0.78 18.90
C ARG A 41 7.37 -0.10 17.75
N THR A 42 6.42 -0.59 16.99
CA THR A 42 6.66 -1.41 15.80
C THR A 42 5.76 -0.93 14.69
N GLN A 43 6.35 -0.60 13.54
CA GLN A 43 5.61 -0.17 12.36
C GLN A 43 5.46 -1.34 11.39
N LEU A 44 4.32 -1.38 10.72
CA LEU A 44 4.00 -2.36 9.69
C LEU A 44 3.34 -1.66 8.49
N GLU A 45 3.67 -2.12 7.30
CA GLU A 45 3.08 -1.63 6.05
C GLU A 45 1.91 -2.53 5.64
N LEU A 46 0.75 -1.92 5.45
CA LEU A 46 -0.45 -2.60 5.01
C LEU A 46 -0.47 -2.74 3.47
N PRO A 47 -0.93 -3.87 2.93
CA PRO A 47 -0.99 -4.06 1.48
C PRO A 47 -1.89 -3.06 0.75
N LEU A 48 -1.43 -2.56 -0.41
CA LEU A 48 -2.18 -1.59 -1.23
C LEU A 48 -3.57 -2.09 -1.66
N ARG A 49 -3.72 -3.39 -1.90
CA ARG A 49 -4.99 -4.05 -2.25
C ARG A 49 -6.11 -3.88 -1.21
N LEU A 50 -5.80 -3.45 0.01
CA LEU A 50 -6.81 -3.14 1.03
C LEU A 50 -7.66 -1.92 0.67
N VAL A 51 -7.11 -0.99 -0.11
CA VAL A 51 -7.75 0.30 -0.41
C VAL A 51 -7.88 0.58 -1.91
N VAL A 52 -7.16 -0.17 -2.75
CA VAL A 52 -7.17 -0.04 -4.21
C VAL A 52 -7.55 -1.35 -4.89
N LYS A 53 -8.17 -1.23 -6.08
CA LYS A 53 -8.36 -2.30 -7.06
C LYS A 53 -7.78 -1.91 -8.43
N ALA A 54 -7.44 -2.91 -9.24
CA ALA A 54 -7.11 -2.67 -10.64
C ALA A 54 -8.33 -2.13 -11.41
N SER A 55 -8.05 -1.26 -12.38
CA SER A 55 -9.03 -0.65 -13.27
C SER A 55 -8.40 -0.40 -14.64
N THR A 56 -9.24 -0.17 -15.65
CA THR A 56 -8.77 0.27 -16.96
C THR A 56 -8.05 1.62 -16.82
N PRO A 57 -6.85 1.78 -17.41
CA PRO A 57 -6.15 3.07 -17.44
C PRO A 57 -6.98 4.17 -18.11
N ASN A 58 -7.01 5.36 -17.50
CA ASN A 58 -7.57 6.56 -18.11
C ASN A 58 -6.43 7.44 -18.68
N LYS A 59 -6.47 7.70 -19.99
CA LYS A 59 -5.46 8.52 -20.69
C LYS A 59 -5.68 10.02 -20.51
N GLU A 60 -6.89 10.42 -20.11
CA GLU A 60 -7.28 11.81 -19.90
C GLU A 60 -7.36 12.07 -18.39
N ALA A 61 -6.30 12.67 -17.86
CA ALA A 61 -6.21 13.07 -16.46
C ALA A 61 -6.04 14.59 -16.38
N ASP A 62 -6.83 15.23 -15.51
CA ASP A 62 -6.79 16.67 -15.24
C ASP A 62 -5.44 17.11 -14.64
N HIS A 63 -4.79 16.20 -13.92
CA HIS A 63 -3.53 16.44 -13.24
C HIS A 63 -2.51 15.37 -13.62
N LYS A 64 -1.29 15.79 -13.97
CA LYS A 64 -0.20 14.93 -14.43
C LYS A 64 1.08 15.24 -13.68
N ILE A 65 1.76 14.20 -13.21
CA ILE A 65 3.06 14.28 -12.55
C ILE A 65 4.01 13.35 -13.31
N THR A 66 5.18 13.87 -13.68
CA THR A 66 6.23 13.10 -14.35
C THR A 66 7.38 12.89 -13.38
N ILE A 67 7.80 11.63 -13.21
CA ILE A 67 8.93 11.24 -12.36
C ILE A 67 10.01 10.64 -13.26
N SER A 68 11.21 11.22 -13.24
CA SER A 68 12.35 10.71 -14.01
C SER A 68 13.25 9.86 -13.12
N THR A 69 13.62 8.68 -13.59
CA THR A 69 14.51 7.73 -12.88
C THR A 69 15.81 7.50 -13.64
N ASN A 70 16.88 7.13 -12.93
CA ASN A 70 18.18 6.77 -13.53
C ASN A 70 18.28 5.29 -13.92
N LYS A 71 17.16 4.56 -13.94
CA LYS A 71 17.05 3.15 -14.30
C LYS A 71 16.09 2.97 -15.48
N PRO A 72 16.24 1.88 -16.26
CA PRO A 72 15.33 1.56 -17.35
C PRO A 72 13.88 1.42 -16.88
N ALA A 73 12.94 1.66 -17.78
CA ALA A 73 11.52 1.49 -17.57
C ALA A 73 11.20 0.06 -17.11
N VAL A 74 10.47 -0.07 -15.99
CA VAL A 74 10.04 -1.35 -15.43
C VAL A 74 8.66 -1.72 -15.99
N ASN A 75 8.39 -3.03 -16.10
CA ASN A 75 7.09 -3.55 -16.44
C ASN A 75 6.11 -3.34 -15.27
N LEU A 76 5.10 -2.48 -15.45
CA LEU A 76 4.20 -2.09 -14.36
C LEU A 76 3.38 -3.27 -13.79
N PRO A 77 2.82 -4.19 -14.58
CA PRO A 77 2.23 -5.43 -14.07
C PRO A 77 3.13 -6.24 -13.15
N GLU A 78 4.44 -6.29 -13.40
CA GLU A 78 5.40 -7.02 -12.54
C GLU A 78 5.63 -6.30 -11.20
N LEU A 79 5.45 -4.98 -11.14
CA LEU A 79 5.56 -4.20 -9.92
C LEU A 79 4.34 -4.36 -9.01
N PHE A 80 3.20 -4.73 -9.59
CA PHE A 80 1.89 -4.80 -8.94
C PHE A 80 1.26 -6.21 -9.09
N PRO A 81 1.97 -7.29 -8.73
CA PRO A 81 1.52 -8.67 -8.95
C PRO A 81 0.25 -9.02 -8.20
N GLU A 82 -0.03 -8.34 -7.09
CA GLU A 82 -1.21 -8.56 -6.25
C GLU A 82 -2.54 -8.21 -6.94
N PHE A 83 -2.48 -7.51 -8.07
CA PHE A 83 -3.64 -7.13 -8.86
C PHE A 83 -3.91 -8.05 -10.05
N GLY A 84 -3.07 -9.07 -10.28
CA GLY A 84 -3.28 -10.04 -11.36
C GLY A 84 -3.34 -9.42 -12.76
N LEU A 85 -2.57 -8.35 -12.97
CA LEU A 85 -2.50 -7.64 -14.24
C LEU A 85 -1.80 -8.50 -15.28
N ASP A 86 -2.33 -8.55 -16.50
CA ASP A 86 -1.76 -9.32 -17.61
C ASP A 86 -0.39 -8.76 -18.00
N SER A 87 0.68 -9.43 -17.56
CA SER A 87 2.08 -9.06 -17.86
C SER A 87 2.48 -9.32 -19.31
N SER A 88 1.68 -10.07 -20.06
CA SER A 88 1.86 -10.34 -21.49
C SER A 88 1.41 -9.18 -22.38
N LEU A 89 0.52 -8.33 -21.88
CA LEU A 89 0.20 -7.06 -22.53
C LEU A 89 1.34 -6.12 -22.22
N SER A 90 1.93 -5.51 -23.25
CA SER A 90 2.88 -4.40 -23.10
C SER A 90 2.14 -3.19 -22.54
N SER A 91 1.67 -3.26 -21.29
CA SER A 91 0.83 -2.25 -20.70
C SER A 91 1.75 -1.10 -20.31
N THR A 92 1.85 -0.12 -21.21
CA THR A 92 2.48 1.17 -20.96
C THR A 92 1.80 1.93 -19.83
N GLY A 93 0.70 1.41 -19.28
CA GLY A 93 0.04 1.95 -18.11
C GLY A 93 -0.78 0.95 -17.30
N VAL A 94 -0.96 1.26 -16.02
CA VAL A 94 -1.83 0.56 -15.07
C VAL A 94 -2.81 1.56 -14.47
N GLY A 95 -4.09 1.19 -14.45
CA GLY A 95 -5.14 1.93 -13.75
C GLY A 95 -5.34 1.36 -12.35
N LEU A 96 -5.28 2.22 -11.34
CA LEU A 96 -5.47 1.90 -9.93
C LEU A 96 -6.61 2.76 -9.38
N GLN A 97 -7.69 2.11 -8.99
CA GLN A 97 -8.90 2.76 -8.49
C GLN A 97 -9.00 2.57 -6.99
N HIS A 98 -9.05 3.66 -6.22
CA HIS A 98 -9.39 3.57 -4.80
C HIS A 98 -10.85 3.10 -4.65
N TYR A 99 -11.16 2.16 -3.74
CA TYR A 99 -12.50 1.55 -3.63
C TYR A 99 -13.64 2.57 -3.51
N THR A 100 -13.35 3.70 -2.87
CA THR A 100 -14.32 4.77 -2.59
C THR A 100 -13.82 6.14 -3.04
N GLY A 101 -12.93 6.18 -4.04
CA GLY A 101 -12.17 7.40 -4.33
C GLY A 101 -11.74 7.56 -5.79
N PRO A 102 -10.58 8.19 -6.04
CA PRO A 102 -10.14 8.53 -7.38
C PRO A 102 -9.57 7.34 -8.16
N LEU A 103 -9.56 7.49 -9.48
CA LEU A 103 -8.79 6.67 -10.42
C LEU A 103 -7.43 7.32 -10.66
N VAL A 104 -6.37 6.56 -10.52
CA VAL A 104 -5.01 6.97 -10.88
C VAL A 104 -4.52 6.09 -12.02
N THR A 105 -3.88 6.69 -13.01
CA THR A 105 -3.20 5.96 -14.08
C THR A 105 -1.71 6.19 -13.97
N VAL A 106 -0.96 5.10 -13.79
CA VAL A 106 0.50 5.10 -13.78
C VAL A 106 0.95 4.72 -15.17
N LEU A 107 1.80 5.53 -15.79
CA LEU A 107 2.38 5.24 -17.10
C LEU A 107 3.88 5.01 -16.96
N SER A 108 4.40 4.05 -17.72
CA SER A 108 5.84 3.80 -17.86
C SER A 108 6.29 4.39 -19.20
N SER A 109 7.11 5.44 -19.15
CA SER A 109 7.69 6.04 -20.35
C SER A 109 8.92 5.23 -20.75
N ARG A 110 8.95 4.81 -22.03
CA ARG A 110 10.14 4.24 -22.66
C ARG A 110 11.06 5.32 -23.18
#